data_AF-A0A1Y3NM58-F1
#
_entry.id   AF-A0A1Y3NM58-F1
#
_cell.length_a   1.000
_cell.length_b   1.000
_cell.length_c   1.000
_cell.angle_alpha   90.00
_cell.angle_beta   90.00
_cell.angle_gamma   90.00
#
_symmetry.space_group_name_H-M   'P 1'
#
loop_
_entity.id
_entity.type
_entity.pdbx_description
1 polymer ?
#
loop_
_entity_poly.entity_id
_entity_poly.type
_entity_poly.pdbx_seq_one_letter_code
_entity_poly.pdbx_strand_id
1 'polypeptide(L)' 'DIPTWLRSLRLHKYTPIFESMSWKEMVILNDDELTQKGVAALGARRKLLKVF' A
#
# COMPACT_ATOMS: atom_id res chain seq x y z
N ASP A 1 6.90 -11.42 2.42
CA ASP A 1 6.42 -11.05 1.09
C ASP A 1 5.29 -10.03 1.11
N ILE A 2 5.56 -8.85 0.52
CA ILE A 2 4.57 -7.78 0.32
C ILE A 2 3.32 -8.29 -0.42
N PRO A 3 3.42 -9.08 -1.51
CA PRO A 3 2.24 -9.63 -2.21
C PRO A 3 1.31 -10.45 -1.30
N THR A 4 1.89 -11.32 -0.46
CA THR A 4 1.13 -12.20 0.45
C THR A 4 0.46 -11.40 1.56
N TRP A 5 1.14 -10.39 2.11
CA TRP A 5 0.56 -9.46 3.08
C TRP A 5 -0.58 -8.63 2.47
N LEU A 6 -0.42 -8.13 1.25
CA LEU A 6 -1.50 -7.40 0.56
C LEU A 6 -2.72 -8.30 0.28
N ARG A 7 -2.53 -9.61 0.04
CA ARG A 7 -3.66 -10.55 -0.09
C ARG A 7 -4.46 -10.68 1.20
N SER A 8 -3.81 -10.79 2.37
CA SER A 8 -4.51 -10.88 3.66
C SER A 8 -5.35 -9.62 3.94
N LEU A 9 -4.87 -8.45 3.49
CA LEU A 9 -5.59 -7.19 3.58
C LEU A 9 -6.64 -6.98 2.48
N ARG A 10 -6.76 -7.89 1.50
CA ARG A 10 -7.58 -7.72 0.28
C ARG A 10 -7.18 -6.49 -0.55
N LEU A 11 -5.90 -6.15 -0.53
CA LEU A 11 -5.28 -5.03 -1.26
C LEU A 11 -4.33 -5.51 -2.37
N HIS A 12 -4.34 -6.81 -2.69
CA HIS A 12 -3.46 -7.44 -3.69
C HIS A 12 -3.56 -6.84 -5.10
N LYS A 13 -4.62 -6.09 -5.42
CA LYS A 13 -4.68 -5.29 -6.66
C LYS A 13 -3.59 -4.22 -6.77
N TYR A 14 -3.04 -3.77 -5.64
CA TYR A 14 -1.97 -2.77 -5.58
C TYR A 14 -0.58 -3.39 -5.52
N THR A 15 -0.46 -4.71 -5.61
CA THR A 15 0.85 -5.39 -5.59
C THR A 15 1.85 -4.80 -6.58
N PRO A 16 1.49 -4.50 -7.84
CA PRO A 16 2.44 -3.92 -8.80
C PRO A 16 2.97 -2.53 -8.40
N ILE A 17 2.23 -1.80 -7.57
CA ILE A 17 2.64 -0.47 -7.07
C ILE A 17 3.75 -0.59 -6.01
N PHE A 18 3.72 -1.68 -5.23
CA PHE A 18 4.61 -1.90 -4.10
C PHE A 18 5.67 -2.99 -4.36
N GLU A 19 5.66 -3.62 -5.53
CA GLU A 19 6.59 -4.71 -5.88
C GLU A 19 8.04 -4.25 -5.94
N SER A 20 8.27 -3.00 -6.36
CA SER A 20 9.60 -2.37 -6.39
C SER A 20 10.00 -1.67 -5.09
N MET A 21 9.16 -1.74 -4.06
CA MET A 21 9.35 -1.02 -2.80
C MET A 21 9.71 -1.96 -1.66
N SER A 22 10.62 -1.53 -0.79
CA SER A 22 10.90 -2.25 0.45
C SER A 22 9.85 -1.94 1.53
N TRP A 23 9.69 -2.87 2.48
CA TRP A 23 8.78 -2.65 3.62
C TRP A 23 9.05 -1.35 4.38
N LYS A 24 10.33 -0.97 4.52
CA LYS A 24 10.75 0.26 5.20
C LYS A 24 10.25 1.51 4.47
N GLU A 25 10.30 1.50 3.14
CA GLU A 25 9.78 2.59 2.31
C GLU A 25 8.25 2.63 2.33
N MET A 26 7.57 1.49 2.47
CA MET A 26 6.11 1.46 2.57
C MET A 26 5.59 2.08 3.86
N VAL A 27 6.26 1.81 4.99
CA VAL A 27 5.84 2.30 6.33
C VAL A 27 5.93 3.82 6.46
N ILE A 28 6.85 4.45 5.72
CA ILE A 28 7.01 5.91 5.77
C ILE A 28 6.03 6.66 4.84
N LEU A 29 5.24 5.93 4.02
CA LEU A 29 4.32 6.56 3.07
C LEU A 29 3.18 7.29 3.78
N ASN A 30 2.84 8.46 3.24
CA ASN A 30 1.70 9.28 3.66
C ASN A 30 0.56 9.25 2.61
N ASP A 31 -0.60 9.85 2.94
CA ASP A 31 -1.82 9.74 2.11
C ASP A 31 -1.62 10.29 0.68
N ASP A 32 -0.85 11.39 0.57
CA ASP A 32 -0.56 12.04 -0.71
C ASP A 32 0.35 11.17 -1.58
N GLU A 33 1.40 10.56 -1.02
CA GLU A 33 2.27 9.64 -1.75
C GLU A 33 1.53 8.39 -2.21
N LEU A 34 0.65 7.84 -1.36
CA LEU A 34 -0.22 6.72 -1.74
C LEU A 34 -1.15 7.10 -2.90
N THR A 35 -1.67 8.33 -2.89
CA THR A 35 -2.51 8.85 -3.96
C THR A 35 -1.72 9.00 -5.27
N GLN A 36 -0.52 9.60 -5.21
CA GLN A 36 0.36 9.78 -6.36
C GLN A 36 0.80 8.45 -6.98
N LYS A 37 1.00 7.42 -6.15
CA LYS A 37 1.35 6.07 -6.60
C LYS A 37 0.19 5.30 -7.25
N GLY A 38 -1.04 5.83 -7.21
CA GLY A 38 -2.22 5.22 -7.85
C GLY A 38 -3.20 4.56 -6.88
N VAL A 39 -3.05 4.73 -5.57
CA VAL A 39 -4.05 4.29 -4.57
C VAL A 39 -5.16 5.33 -4.44
N ALA A 40 -5.99 5.45 -5.48
CA ALA A 40 -7.05 6.47 -5.54
C ALA A 40 -8.18 6.26 -4.50
N ALA A 41 -8.39 5.02 -4.05
CA ALA A 41 -9.48 4.68 -3.13
C ALA A 41 -9.13 5.11 -1.69
N LEU A 42 -9.86 6.07 -1.14
CA LEU A 42 -9.69 6.56 0.23
C LEU A 42 -9.72 5.44 1.28
N GLY A 43 -10.62 4.46 1.13
CA GLY A 43 -10.68 3.31 2.03
C GLY A 43 -9.43 2.43 2.00
N ALA A 44 -8.80 2.28 0.83
CA ALA A 44 -7.55 1.54 0.71
C ALA A 44 -6.38 2.29 1.36
N ARG A 45 -6.29 3.61 1.16
CA ARG A 45 -5.26 4.43 1.79
C ARG A 45 -5.36 4.42 3.31
N ARG A 46 -6.56 4.66 3.86
CA ARG A 46 -6.82 4.57 5.31
C ARG A 46 -6.48 3.19 5.87
N LYS A 47 -6.72 2.13 5.09
CA LYS A 47 -6.36 0.77 5.50
C LYS A 47 -4.84 0.57 5.51
N LEU A 48 -4.13 1.05 4.49
CA LEU A 48 -2.67 0.99 4.42
C LEU A 48 -2.03 1.77 5.57
N LEU A 49 -2.40 3.03 5.76
CA LEU A 49 -1.91 3.92 6.82
C LEU A 49 -2.19 3.42 8.25
N LYS A 50 -3.15 2.51 8.42
CA LYS A 50 -3.45 1.91 9.74
C LYS A 50 -2.63 0.65 10.03
N VAL A 51 -2.17 -0.05 8.99
CA VAL A 51 -1.46 -1.32 9.11
C VAL A 51 0.06 -1.13 9.03
N PHE A 52 0.50 -0.04 8.41
CA PHE A 52 1.84 0.53 8.57
C PHE A 52 2.01 1.11 9.97
#